data_AF-A0ABD5B349-F1
#
_entry.id   AF-A0ABD5B349-F1
#
_cell.length_a   1.000
_cell.length_b   1.000
_cell.length_c   1.000
_cell.angle_alpha   90.00
_cell.angle_beta   90.00
_cell.angle_gamma   90.00
#
_symmetry.space_group_name_H-M   'P 1'
#
loop_
_entity.id
_entity.type
_entity.pdbx_description
1 polymer ?
#
loop_
_entity_poly.entity_id
_entity_poly.type
_entity_poly.pdbx_seq_one_letter_code
_entity_poly.pdbx_strand_id
1 'polypeptide(L)' 'MKITDTVYRKIKENSELSLRLASELRIKQVSVEQLARRKSSKLGHYAAVLIYKEFGLKEDEIFEK' A
#
# COMPACT_ATOMS: atom_id res chain seq x y z
N MET A 1 -1.50 13.33 -1.28
CA MET A 1 -2.24 12.35 -2.11
C MET A 1 -2.75 11.23 -1.22
N LYS A 2 -4.02 10.87 -1.39
CA LYS A 2 -4.59 9.67 -0.76
C LYS A 2 -4.36 8.48 -1.67
N ILE A 3 -4.32 7.29 -1.08
CA ILE A 3 -4.26 6.04 -1.85
C ILE A 3 -5.67 5.60 -2.25
N THR A 4 -5.78 4.87 -3.36
CA THR A 4 -7.07 4.39 -3.87
C THR A 4 -7.61 3.19 -3.07
N ASP A 5 -8.88 2.86 -3.31
CA ASP A 5 -9.47 1.60 -2.83
C ASP A 5 -8.83 0.36 -3.48
N THR A 6 -8.21 0.49 -4.66
CA THR A 6 -7.47 -0.59 -5.33
C THR A 6 -6.28 -1.04 -4.49
N VAL A 7 -5.52 -0.08 -3.94
CA VAL A 7 -4.39 -0.36 -3.03
C VAL A 7 -4.87 -1.11 -1.79
N TYR A 8 -6.00 -0.67 -1.20
CA TYR A 8 -6.58 -1.36 -0.04
C TYR A 8 -6.95 -2.81 -0.35
N ARG A 9 -7.64 -3.06 -1.45
CA ARG A 9 -8.00 -4.44 -1.87
C ARG A 9 -6.77 -5.29 -2.10
N LYS A 10 -5.77 -4.75 -2.82
CA LYS A 10 -4.54 -5.50 -3.10
C LYS A 10 -3.77 -5.87 -1.84
N ILE A 11 -3.65 -4.94 -0.87
CA ILE A 11 -3.00 -5.21 0.42
C ILE A 11 -3.76 -6.30 1.19
N LYS A 12 -5.09 -6.33 1.11
CA LYS A 12 -5.92 -7.33 1.78
C LYS A 12 -5.85 -8.71 1.12
N GLU A 13 -5.78 -8.76 -0.21
CA GLU A 13 -5.80 -9.99 -1.00
C GLU A 13 -4.41 -10.62 -1.17
N ASN A 14 -3.34 -9.82 -1.07
CA ASN A 14 -1.97 -10.28 -1.24
C ASN A 14 -1.17 -10.12 0.07
N SER A 15 -1.03 -11.24 0.80
CA SER A 15 -0.30 -11.26 2.07
C SER A 15 1.19 -10.94 1.92
N GLU A 16 1.81 -11.31 0.79
CA GLU A 16 3.22 -11.02 0.51
C GLU A 16 3.46 -9.52 0.34
N LEU A 17 2.59 -8.83 -0.41
CA LEU A 17 2.59 -7.38 -0.54
C LEU A 17 2.48 -6.71 0.82
N SER A 18 1.50 -7.16 1.62
CA SER A 18 1.25 -6.61 2.96
C SER A 18 2.45 -6.79 3.89
N LEU A 19 3.12 -7.95 3.84
CA LEU A 19 4.34 -8.23 4.61
C LEU A 19 5.53 -7.39 4.14
N ARG A 20 5.73 -7.21 2.83
CA ARG A 20 6.80 -6.36 2.29
C ARG A 20 6.63 -4.90 2.69
N LEU A 21 5.40 -4.37 2.59
CA LEU A 21 5.10 -3.02 3.06
C LEU A 21 5.31 -2.87 4.57
N ALA A 22 4.94 -3.88 5.36
CA ALA A 22 5.16 -3.89 6.80
C ALA A 22 6.66 -3.82 7.15
N SER A 23 7.48 -4.61 6.45
CA SER A 23 8.94 -4.62 6.59
C SER A 23 9.55 -3.27 6.23
N GLU A 24 9.21 -2.73 5.05
CA GLU A 24 9.74 -1.46 4.55
C GLU A 24 9.35 -0.28 5.46
N LEU A 25 8.09 -0.23 5.89
CA LEU A 25 7.58 0.84 6.75
C LEU A 25 7.90 0.61 8.23
N ARG A 26 8.56 -0.50 8.58
CA ARG A 26 8.91 -0.93 9.95
C ARG A 26 7.71 -0.91 10.90
N ILE A 27 6.58 -1.44 10.45
CA ILE A 27 5.34 -1.58 11.22
C ILE A 27 4.81 -3.00 11.14
N LYS A 28 3.79 -3.32 11.95
CA LYS A 28 3.11 -4.62 11.85
C LYS A 28 2.23 -4.67 10.60
N GLN A 29 2.06 -5.86 10.02
CA GLN A 29 1.17 -6.09 8.88
C GLN A 29 -0.26 -5.57 9.14
N VAL A 30 -0.80 -5.82 10.34
CA VAL A 30 -2.11 -5.30 10.76
C VAL A 30 -2.17 -3.77 10.71
N SER A 31 -1.06 -3.09 11.01
CA SER A 31 -0.97 -1.63 10.89
C SER A 31 -0.99 -1.17 9.43
N VAL A 32 -0.38 -1.91 8.51
CA VAL A 32 -0.47 -1.64 7.06
C VAL A 32 -1.93 -1.69 6.60
N GLU A 33 -2.67 -2.73 7.00
CA GLU A 33 -4.09 -2.87 6.66
C GLU A 33 -4.94 -1.72 7.23
N GLN A 34 -4.67 -1.29 8.47
CA GLN A 34 -5.36 -0.15 9.06
C GLN A 34 -5.04 1.16 8.34
N LEU A 35 -3.79 1.38 7.94
CA LEU A 35 -3.38 2.53 7.14
C LEU A 35 -4.07 2.51 5.77
N ALA A 36 -4.16 1.33 5.16
CA ALA A 36 -4.80 1.11 3.87
C ALA A 36 -6.30 1.43 3.93
N ARG A 37 -6.99 0.92 4.96
CA ARG A 37 -8.41 1.20 5.22
C ARG A 37 -8.71 2.69 5.41
N ARG A 38 -7.78 3.46 5.99
CA ARG A 38 -7.92 4.90 6.21
C ARG A 38 -7.41 5.75 5.03
N LYS A 39 -6.99 5.11 3.93
CA LYS A 39 -6.37 5.76 2.77
C LYS A 39 -5.20 6.69 3.16
N SER A 40 -4.38 6.24 4.11
CA SER A 40 -3.30 7.05 4.68
C SER A 40 -2.27 7.44 3.64
N SER A 41 -1.86 8.70 3.62
CA SER A 41 -0.76 9.21 2.79
C SER A 41 0.59 8.55 3.09
N LYS A 42 0.75 7.91 4.26
CA LYS A 42 1.94 7.13 4.62
C LYS A 42 2.18 5.94 3.68
N LEU A 43 1.11 5.43 3.06
CA LEU A 43 1.22 4.40 2.04
C LEU A 43 1.58 4.96 0.66
N GLY A 44 1.61 6.28 0.49
CA GLY A 44 2.06 6.96 -0.73
C GLY A 44 3.55 7.32 -0.74
N HIS A 45 4.33 6.89 0.25
CA HIS A 45 5.78 7.13 0.26
C HIS A 45 6.48 6.41 -0.90
N TYR A 46 7.56 7.00 -1.40
CA TYR A 46 8.31 6.51 -2.56
C TYR A 46 8.64 5.00 -2.47
N ALA A 47 9.12 4.53 -1.31
CA ALA A 47 9.43 3.10 -1.13
C ALA A 47 8.19 2.19 -1.23
N ALA A 48 7.04 2.61 -0.68
CA ALA A 48 5.79 1.87 -0.83
C ALA A 48 5.31 1.85 -2.29
N VAL A 49 5.48 2.97 -3.02
CA VAL A 49 5.16 3.07 -4.45
C VAL A 49 5.99 2.10 -5.29
N LEU A 50 7.30 1.98 -5.01
CA LEU A 50 8.15 1.00 -5.69
C LEU A 50 7.65 -0.43 -5.46
N ILE A 51 7.30 -0.77 -4.22
CA ILE A 51 6.73 -2.07 -3.89
C ILE A 51 5.43 -2.30 -4.68
N TYR A 52 4.49 -1.35 -4.70
CA TYR A 52 3.27 -1.54 -5.48
C TYR A 52 3.54 -1.78 -6.97
N LYS A 53 4.53 -1.09 -7.55
CA LYS A 53 4.94 -1.28 -8.96
C LYS A 53 5.52 -2.67 -9.20
N GLU A 54 6.30 -3.22 -8.26
CA GLU A 54 6.78 -4.61 -8.31
C GLU A 54 5.63 -5.63 -8.27
N PHE A 55 4.53 -5.30 -7.59
CA PHE A 55 3.31 -6.12 -7.54
C PHE A 55 2.30 -5.80 -8.67
N GLY A 56 2.74 -5.03 -9.69
CA GLY A 56 2.01 -4.78 -10.92
C GLY A 56 1.00 -3.64 -10.88
N LEU A 57 1.01 -2.78 -9.84
CA LEU A 57 0.15 -1.59 -9.82
C LEU A 57 0.80 -0.43 -10.56
N LYS A 58 -0.04 0.31 -11.27
CA LYS A 58 0.33 1.58 -11.90
C LYS A 58 0.08 2.77 -10.99
N GLU A 59 0.66 3.91 -11.32
CA GLU A 59 0.60 5.11 -10.47
C GLU A 59 -0.82 5.67 -10.33
N ASP A 60 -1.62 5.59 -11.41
CA ASP A 60 -3.04 5.94 -11.44
C ASP A 60 -3.92 4.97 -10.64
N GLU A 61 -3.43 3.75 -10.38
CA GLU A 61 -4.08 2.79 -9.49
C GLU A 61 -3.65 2.98 -8.03
N ILE A 62 -2.53 3.65 -7.78
CA ILE A 62 -1.99 3.87 -6.43
C ILE A 62 -2.61 5.11 -5.80
N PHE A 63 -2.73 6.20 -6.56
CA PHE A 63 -3.17 7.49 -6.05
C PHE A 63 -4.56 7.89 -6.54
N GLU A 64 -5.38 8.43 -5.63
CA GLU A 64 -6.60 9.12 -6.03
C GLU A 64 -6.22 10.42 -6.76
N LYS A 65 -6.86 10.68 -7.90
CA LYS A 65 -6.76 11.96 -8.63
C LYS A 65 -7.40 13.10 -7.84
#